data_AF-A0A235BWV4-F1
#
_entry.id   AF-A0A235BWV4-F1
#
_cell.length_a   1.000
_cell.length_b   1.000
_cell.length_c   1.000
_cell.angle_alpha   90.00
_cell.angle_beta   90.00
_cell.angle_gamma   90.00
#
_symmetry.space_group_name_H-M   'P 1'
#
loop_
_entity.id
_entity.type
_entity.pdbx_description
1 polymer ?
#
loop_
_entity_poly.entity_id
_entity_poly.type
_entity_poly.pdbx_seq_one_letter_code
_entity_poly.pdbx_strand_id
1 'polypeptide(L)' 'MVAIDIMGILVVGVCTLLAVKLEREFLIDISLAWVFLSFIGTIALAKYLEGKKFDE' A
#
# COMPACT_ATOMS: atom_id res chain seq x y z
N MET A 1 -10.57 -8.34 0.58
CA MET A 1 -10.24 -7.01 1.11
C MET A 1 -9.13 -7.10 2.15
N VAL A 2 -9.36 -7.77 3.29
CA VAL A 2 -8.36 -7.91 4.38
C VAL A 2 -7.00 -8.48 3.94
N ALA A 3 -6.99 -9.53 3.11
CA ALA A 3 -5.73 -10.13 2.63
C ALA A 3 -4.88 -9.17 1.78
N ILE A 4 -5.51 -8.28 1.01
CA ILE A 4 -4.81 -7.31 0.15
C ILE A 4 -4.15 -6.23 1.01
N ASP A 5 -4.84 -5.76 2.04
CA ASP A 5 -4.33 -4.76 2.98
C ASP A 5 -3.13 -5.28 3.77
N ILE A 6 -3.23 -6.52 4.28
CA ILE A 6 -2.12 -7.21 4.98
C ILE A 6 -0.92 -7.40 4.03
N MET A 7 -1.17 -7.75 2.76
CA MET A 7 -0.09 -7.91 1.78
C MET A 7 0.60 -6.58 1.47
N GLY A 8 -0.15 -5.48 1.41
CA GLY A 8 0.41 -4.12 1.26
C GLY A 8 1.33 -3.74 2.41
N ILE A 9 0.90 -3.98 3.65
CA ILE A 9 1.70 -3.70 4.86
C ILE A 9 2.97 -4.55 4.91
N LEU A 10 2.90 -5.83 4.51
CA LEU A 10 4.07 -6.70 4.44
C LEU A 10 5.12 -6.15 3.47
N VAL A 11 4.70 -5.70 2.28
CA VAL A 11 5.62 -5.13 1.28
C VAL A 11 6.28 -3.85 1.79
N VAL A 12 5.53 -2.97 2.46
CA VAL A 12 6.05 -1.75 3.09
C VAL A 12 7.09 -2.08 4.16
N GLY A 13 6.80 -3.06 5.03
CA GLY A 13 7.71 -3.48 6.08
C GLY A 13 9.03 -4.05 5.53
N VAL A 14 8.95 -4.85 4.46
CA VAL A 14 10.14 -5.37 3.78
C VAL A 14 10.95 -4.26 3.11
N CYS A 15 10.32 -3.33 2.38
CA CYS A 15 11.04 -2.20 1.78
C CYS A 15 11.70 -1.30 2.83
N THR A 16 11.03 -1.05 3.95
CA THR A 16 11.60 -0.24 5.04
C THR A 16 12.79 -0.94 5.70
N LEU A 17 12.70 -2.25 5.94
CA LEU A 17 13.83 -3.05 6.45
C LEU A 17 15.02 -3.06 5.49
N LEU A 18 14.76 -3.15 4.19
CA LEU A 18 15.79 -3.06 3.16
C LEU A 18 16.40 -1.66 3.08
N ALA A 19 15.60 -0.60 3.22
CA ALA A 19 16.08 0.78 3.26
C ALA A 19 17.15 0.99 4.33
N VAL A 20 16.89 0.46 5.53
CA VAL A 20 17.82 0.52 6.66
C VAL A 20 19.05 -0.36 6.41
N LYS A 21 18.89 -1.57 5.89
CA LYS A 21 20.03 -2.47 5.63
C LYS A 21 20.96 -1.99 4.52
N LEU A 22 20.42 -1.35 3.49
CA LEU A 22 21.18 -0.94 2.31
C LEU A 22 21.65 0.53 2.39
N GLU A 23 21.26 1.27 3.43
CA GLU A 23 21.51 2.71 3.59
C GLU A 23 21.07 3.48 2.32
N ARG A 24 19.85 3.17 1.87
CA ARG A 24 19.24 3.74 0.67
C ARG A 24 17.93 4.43 1.04
N GLU A 25 18.00 5.73 1.25
CA GLU A 25 16.85 6.55 1.66
C GLU A 25 15.70 6.51 0.64
N PHE A 26 16.00 6.36 -0.66
CA PHE A 26 14.96 6.28 -1.70
C PHE A 26 13.98 5.11 -1.51
N LEU A 27 14.37 4.06 -0.79
CA LEU A 27 13.48 2.93 -0.48
C LEU A 27 12.40 3.32 0.53
N ILE A 28 12.64 4.34 1.36
CA ILE A 28 11.64 4.92 2.26
C ILE A 28 10.57 5.67 1.45
N ASP A 29 10.96 6.44 0.43
CA ASP A 29 10.02 7.13 -0.45
C ASP A 29 9.11 6.14 -1.20
N ILE A 30 9.69 5.03 -1.68
CA ILE A 30 8.93 3.94 -2.31
C ILE A 30 7.96 3.31 -1.32
N SER A 31 8.41 3.05 -0.09
CA SER A 31 7.57 2.48 0.97
C SER A 31 6.38 3.40 1.28
N LEU A 32 6.63 4.71 1.35
CA LEU A 32 5.60 5.72 1.59
C LEU A 32 4.58 5.75 0.44
N ALA A 33 5.04 5.76 -0.82
CA ALA A 33 4.17 5.70 -1.98
C ALA A 33 3.31 4.42 -2.01
N TRP A 34 3.90 3.29 -1.61
CA TRP A 34 3.19 2.01 -1.56
C TRP A 34 2.09 1.96 -0.50
N VAL A 35 2.29 2.60 0.66
CA VAL A 35 1.24 2.75 1.69
C VAL A 35 0.03 3.45 1.12
N PHE A 36 0.23 4.59 0.44
CA PHE A 36 -0.88 5.34 -0.16
C PHE A 36 -1.57 4.55 -1.27
N LEU A 37 -0.81 3.86 -2.12
CA LEU A 37 -1.37 3.02 -3.18
C LEU A 37 -2.22 1.87 -2.62
N SER A 38 -1.75 1.19 -1.57
CA SER A 38 -2.49 0.12 -0.90
C SER A 38 -3.80 0.64 -0.33
N PHE A 39 -3.78 1.80 0.32
CA PHE A 39 -4.98 2.43 0.86
C PHE A 39 -6.02 2.78 -0.21
N ILE A 40 -5.58 3.45 -1.29
CA ILE A 40 -6.45 3.82 -2.41
C ILE A 40 -7.02 2.57 -3.09
N GLY A 41 -6.19 1.54 -3.29
CA GLY A 41 -6.60 0.27 -3.86
C GLY A 41 -7.66 -0.45 -3.02
N THR A 42 -7.52 -0.44 -1.70
CA THR A 42 -8.52 -1.02 -0.78
C THR A 42 -9.85 -0.27 -0.86
N ILE A 43 -9.84 1.07 -0.93
CA ILE A 43 -11.06 1.87 -1.10
C ILE A 43 -11.71 1.61 -2.47
N ALA A 44 -10.91 1.54 -3.54
CA ALA A 44 -11.40 1.26 -4.88
C ALA A 44 -12.09 -0.10 -4.95
N LEU A 45 -11.47 -1.11 -4.35
CA LEU A 45 -12.05 -2.44 -4.24
C LEU A 45 -13.34 -2.43 -3.40
N ALA A 46 -13.36 -1.68 -2.29
CA ALA A 46 -14.55 -1.57 -1.44
C ALA A 46 -15.72 -0.92 -2.18
N LYS A 47 -15.51 0.23 -2.82
CA LYS A 47 -16.53 0.92 -3.63
C LYS A 47 -17.03 0.05 -4.78
N TYR A 48 -16.12 -0.66 -5.46
CA TYR A 48 -16.48 -1.60 -6.52
C TYR A 48 -17.39 -2.73 -6.01
N LEU A 49 -17.08 -3.31 -4.84
CA LEU A 49 -17.89 -4.37 -4.23
C LEU A 49 -19.24 -3.86 -3.70
N GLU A 50 -19.32 -2.60 -3.26
CA GLU A 50 -20.59 -1.94 -2.91
C GLU A 50 -21.45 -1.58 -4.14
N GLY A 51 -20.92 -1.74 -5.36
CA GLY A 51 -21.60 -1.35 -6.60
C GLY A 51 -21.72 0.16 -6.79
N LYS A 52 -20.97 0.95 -6.01
CA LYS A 52 -20.94 2.43 -6.09
C LYS A 52 -19.84 2.88 -7.04
N LYS A 53 -20.07 3.99 -7.75
CA LYS A 53 -19.01 4.62 -8.55
C LYS A 53 -17.96 5.25 -7.64
N PHE A 54 -16.72 5.28 -8.11
CA PHE A 54 -15.59 5.81 -7.34
C PHE A 54 -15.78 7.30 -6.94
N ASP A 55 -16.56 8.04 -7.74
CA ASP A 55 -16.83 9.48 -7.65
C ASP A 55 -18.05 9.89 -6.79
N GLU A 56 -18.84 8.93 -6.29
CA GLU A 56 -19.98 9.18 -5.39
C GLU A 56 -19.67 8.85 -3.93
#